data_AF-A0A428PP71-F1
#
_entry.id   AF-A0A428PP71-F1
#
_cell.length_a   1.000
_cell.length_b   1.000
_cell.length_c   1.000
_cell.angle_alpha   90.00
_cell.angle_beta   90.00
_cell.angle_gamma   90.00
#
_symmetry.space_group_name_H-M   'P 1'
#
loop_
_entity.id
_entity.type
_entity.pdbx_description
1 polymer ?
#
loop_
_entity_poly.entity_id
_entity_poly.type
_entity_poly.pdbx_seq_one_letter_code
_entity_poly.pdbx_strand_id
1 'polypeptide(L)'
;MATKSIGDIPILTQLYADSTSLLSIAAVESTQEPAFPPSDEINRRIGYMRGDITRLRLDAIVNAANRMLQGGGGVDGAINAAAGPDLVRESAPLGPIETGEAVITKGYNLPAQHVIHTVGPIYREVKNPDEDLASCYRESLKLAVKHNLRTVAFSAISTGIYGFPSQRAAYVACKTVREFMETEDGNNLLRVVFVTFMPRDVEAYNNALPRYFPPTGSEEQ
;
A
#
# COMPACT_ATOMS: atom_id res chain seq x y z
N MET A 1 -10.06 -19.18 1.39
CA MET A 1 -10.86 -17.93 1.31
C MET A 1 -10.94 -17.48 -0.15
N ALA A 2 -12.01 -16.81 -0.54
CA ALA A 2 -12.27 -16.40 -1.93
C ALA A 2 -11.33 -15.26 -2.40
N THR A 3 -11.01 -15.26 -3.69
CA THR A 3 -10.36 -14.13 -4.38
C THR A 3 -11.26 -12.90 -4.33
N LYS A 4 -10.66 -11.71 -4.14
CA LYS A 4 -11.37 -10.42 -4.17
C LYS A 4 -10.94 -9.62 -5.39
N SER A 5 -11.91 -9.12 -6.15
CA SER A 5 -11.68 -8.17 -7.24
C SER A 5 -11.51 -6.76 -6.71
N ILE A 6 -11.02 -5.86 -7.56
CA ILE A 6 -10.85 -4.43 -7.21
C ILE A 6 -12.17 -3.74 -6.81
N GLY A 7 -13.33 -4.25 -7.25
CA GLY A 7 -14.65 -3.74 -6.90
C GLY A 7 -15.15 -4.17 -5.53
N ASP A 8 -14.59 -5.25 -4.98
CA ASP A 8 -14.95 -5.78 -3.65
C ASP A 8 -14.20 -5.05 -2.51
N ILE A 9 -13.27 -4.16 -2.86
CA ILE A 9 -12.43 -3.42 -1.92
C ILE A 9 -13.07 -2.04 -1.70
N PRO A 10 -13.49 -1.71 -0.46
CA PRO A 10 -14.13 -0.43 -0.19
C PRO A 10 -13.14 0.72 -0.40
N ILE A 11 -13.63 1.79 -1.00
CA ILE A 11 -12.89 3.04 -1.20
C ILE A 11 -13.14 4.01 -0.04
N LEU A 12 -12.27 4.99 0.15
CA LEU A 12 -12.37 5.90 1.29
C LEU A 12 -13.72 6.62 1.36
N THR A 13 -14.28 7.07 0.24
CA THR A 13 -15.60 7.72 0.26
C THR A 13 -16.72 6.83 0.79
N GLN A 14 -16.68 5.52 0.51
CA GLN A 14 -17.62 4.54 1.08
C GLN A 14 -17.36 4.33 2.57
N LEU A 15 -16.09 4.25 2.97
CA LEU A 15 -15.69 4.05 4.36
C LEU A 15 -15.98 5.29 5.24
N TYR A 16 -15.95 6.49 4.68
CA TYR A 16 -16.34 7.73 5.36
C TYR A 16 -17.85 7.81 5.56
N ALA A 17 -18.64 7.33 4.59
CA ALA A 17 -20.11 7.36 4.64
C ALA A 17 -20.73 6.22 5.48
N ASP A 18 -20.02 5.10 5.66
CA ASP A 18 -20.49 3.96 6.46
C ASP A 18 -20.35 4.24 7.96
N SER A 19 -21.45 4.38 8.68
CA SER A 19 -21.47 4.64 10.13
C SER A 19 -20.89 3.51 10.98
N THR A 20 -20.75 2.30 10.43
CA THR A 20 -20.12 1.15 11.10
C THR A 20 -18.60 1.11 10.89
N SER A 21 -18.09 1.92 9.97
CA SER A 21 -16.67 2.04 9.67
C SER A 21 -15.94 2.81 10.77
N LEU A 22 -14.73 2.34 11.11
CA LEU A 22 -13.79 3.05 11.97
C LEU A 22 -13.28 4.35 11.34
N LEU A 23 -13.50 4.52 10.03
CA LEU A 23 -13.22 5.75 9.30
C LEU A 23 -14.45 6.62 9.11
N SER A 24 -15.63 6.32 9.69
CA SER A 24 -16.81 7.17 9.49
C SER A 24 -16.55 8.64 9.82
N ILE A 25 -17.22 9.58 9.14
CA ILE A 25 -17.03 11.02 9.37
C ILE A 25 -17.15 11.38 10.86
N ALA A 26 -18.14 10.83 11.56
CA ALA A 26 -18.33 11.03 13.00
C ALA A 26 -17.13 10.56 13.85
N ALA A 27 -16.43 9.50 13.42
CA ALA A 27 -15.21 9.06 14.09
C ALA A 27 -14.02 10.00 13.78
N VAL A 28 -13.97 10.54 12.56
CA VAL A 28 -12.87 11.37 12.05
C VAL A 28 -12.92 12.81 12.58
N GLU A 29 -14.08 13.41 12.79
CA GLU A 29 -14.23 14.80 13.30
C GLU A 29 -13.54 15.01 14.65
N SER A 30 -13.24 13.93 15.39
CA SER A 30 -12.50 13.94 16.65
C SER A 30 -10.96 13.86 16.50
N THR A 31 -10.45 13.69 15.28
CA THR A 31 -9.03 13.39 15.01
C THR A 31 -8.26 14.60 14.50
N GLN A 32 -6.92 14.56 14.66
CA GLN A 32 -5.96 15.64 14.40
C GLN A 32 -6.18 16.42 13.10
N GLU A 33 -5.81 17.72 13.11
CA GLU A 33 -5.88 18.64 11.96
C GLU A 33 -5.35 17.99 10.65
N PRO A 34 -6.12 18.06 9.54
CA PRO A 34 -5.73 17.43 8.28
C PRO A 34 -4.41 18.00 7.75
N ALA A 35 -3.57 17.12 7.19
CA ALA A 35 -2.28 17.51 6.59
C ALA A 35 -2.41 17.91 5.11
N PHE A 36 -3.55 17.60 4.48
CA PHE A 36 -3.84 17.89 3.07
C PHE A 36 -5.29 18.41 2.93
N PRO A 37 -5.62 19.17 1.89
CA PRO A 37 -7.02 19.53 1.62
C PRO A 37 -7.86 18.29 1.25
N PRO A 38 -9.17 18.27 1.56
CA PRO A 38 -10.09 17.23 1.08
C PRO A 38 -10.12 17.15 -0.45
N SER A 39 -10.27 15.94 -0.99
CA SER A 39 -10.43 15.70 -2.43
C SER A 39 -11.27 14.45 -2.66
N ASP A 40 -12.53 14.62 -3.06
CA ASP A 40 -13.43 13.50 -3.36
C ASP A 40 -12.88 12.64 -4.50
N GLU A 41 -12.29 13.28 -5.53
CA GLU A 41 -11.67 12.59 -6.67
C GLU A 41 -10.55 11.62 -6.22
N ILE A 42 -9.62 12.09 -5.39
CA ILE A 42 -8.55 11.24 -4.85
C ILE A 42 -9.12 10.18 -3.91
N ASN A 43 -10.04 10.56 -3.01
CA ASN A 43 -10.64 9.64 -2.05
C ASN A 43 -11.37 8.46 -2.73
N ARG A 44 -11.97 8.66 -3.92
CA ARG A 44 -12.60 7.58 -4.71
C ARG A 44 -11.59 6.59 -5.32
N ARG A 45 -10.32 6.99 -5.41
CA ARG A 45 -9.21 6.21 -5.99
C ARG A 45 -8.36 5.53 -4.93
N ILE A 46 -8.61 5.78 -3.65
CA ILE A 46 -7.93 5.09 -2.54
C ILE A 46 -8.84 4.00 -1.96
N GLY A 47 -8.36 2.76 -1.99
CA GLY A 47 -8.96 1.62 -1.31
C GLY A 47 -8.28 1.35 0.02
N TYR A 48 -9.03 0.85 0.99
CA TYR A 48 -8.46 0.40 2.26
C TYR A 48 -9.17 -0.85 2.75
N MET A 49 -8.40 -1.85 3.15
CA MET A 49 -8.96 -3.05 3.77
C MET A 49 -7.95 -3.74 4.68
N ARG A 50 -8.48 -4.51 5.62
CA ARG A 50 -7.71 -5.52 6.34
C ARG A 50 -7.86 -6.87 5.66
N GLY A 51 -6.77 -7.56 5.32
CA GLY A 51 -6.85 -8.89 4.74
C GLY A 51 -5.55 -9.45 4.17
N ASP A 52 -5.68 -10.58 3.47
CA ASP A 52 -4.58 -11.28 2.79
C ASP A 52 -4.39 -10.70 1.37
N ILE A 53 -3.27 -9.98 1.17
CA ILE A 53 -2.93 -9.33 -0.10
C ILE A 53 -2.79 -10.33 -1.27
N THR A 54 -2.47 -11.61 -0.98
CA THR A 54 -2.29 -12.65 -2.01
C THR A 54 -3.59 -13.07 -2.69
N ARG A 55 -4.75 -12.59 -2.18
CA ARG A 55 -6.09 -12.93 -2.70
C ARG A 55 -6.66 -11.86 -3.61
N LEU A 56 -5.93 -10.78 -3.88
CA LEU A 56 -6.44 -9.65 -4.65
C LEU A 56 -6.21 -9.85 -6.14
N ARG A 57 -7.29 -9.74 -6.93
CA ARG A 57 -7.26 -9.74 -8.40
C ARG A 57 -7.22 -8.29 -8.90
N LEU A 58 -6.01 -7.83 -9.20
CA LEU A 58 -5.66 -6.47 -9.64
C LEU A 58 -4.32 -6.52 -10.41
N ASP A 59 -3.81 -5.38 -10.88
CA ASP A 59 -2.64 -5.37 -11.77
C ASP A 59 -1.34 -5.69 -11.03
N ALA A 60 -1.07 -5.08 -9.88
CA ALA A 60 0.12 -5.38 -9.06
C ALA A 60 -0.12 -5.34 -7.56
N ILE A 61 0.40 -6.34 -6.85
CA ILE A 61 0.61 -6.25 -5.40
C ILE A 61 2.06 -5.87 -5.10
N VAL A 62 2.28 -5.13 -4.02
CA VAL A 62 3.62 -4.72 -3.57
C VAL A 62 4.09 -5.59 -2.42
N ASN A 63 5.20 -6.28 -2.66
CA ASN A 63 5.88 -7.15 -1.72
C ASN A 63 6.95 -6.38 -0.94
N ALA A 64 6.90 -6.46 0.39
CA ALA A 64 7.97 -6.02 1.28
C ALA A 64 9.07 -7.09 1.32
N ALA A 65 9.97 -7.05 0.34
CA ALA A 65 11.00 -8.05 0.11
C ALA A 65 12.29 -7.75 0.90
N ASN A 66 13.21 -8.72 0.89
CA ASN A 66 14.59 -8.52 1.30
C ASN A 66 15.49 -8.25 0.10
N ARG A 67 16.69 -7.70 0.36
CA ARG A 67 17.68 -7.32 -0.67
C ARG A 67 17.98 -8.40 -1.71
N MET A 68 17.96 -9.67 -1.32
CA MET A 68 18.30 -10.78 -2.22
C MET A 68 17.13 -11.24 -3.09
N LEU A 69 15.90 -10.77 -2.84
CA LEU A 69 14.71 -11.15 -3.59
C LEU A 69 14.47 -12.68 -3.64
N GLN A 70 14.88 -13.39 -2.60
CA GLN A 70 14.83 -14.86 -2.49
C GLN A 70 13.65 -15.37 -1.64
N GLY A 71 12.68 -14.50 -1.36
CA GLY A 71 11.61 -14.76 -0.40
C GLY A 71 12.09 -14.68 1.05
N GLY A 72 11.18 -14.93 1.99
CA GLY A 72 11.44 -14.75 3.41
C GLY A 72 10.24 -15.10 4.29
N GLY A 73 10.15 -14.46 5.45
CA GLY A 73 8.99 -14.58 6.35
C GLY A 73 7.91 -13.51 6.07
N GLY A 74 6.87 -13.49 6.89
CA GLY A 74 5.83 -12.45 6.82
C GLY A 74 5.09 -12.42 5.48
N VAL A 75 4.83 -11.21 4.98
CA VAL A 75 4.11 -11.03 3.70
C VAL A 75 4.90 -11.54 2.50
N ASP A 76 6.23 -11.43 2.52
CA ASP A 76 7.11 -11.95 1.47
C ASP A 76 6.98 -13.48 1.36
N GLY A 77 7.03 -14.17 2.49
CA GLY A 77 6.79 -15.61 2.55
C GLY A 77 5.38 -16.01 2.06
N ALA A 78 4.36 -15.25 2.44
CA ALA A 78 2.98 -15.51 1.99
C ALA A 78 2.83 -15.32 0.47
N ILE A 79 3.43 -14.26 -0.10
CA ILE A 79 3.42 -13.97 -1.54
C ILE A 79 4.15 -15.07 -2.31
N ASN A 80 5.34 -15.47 -1.87
CA ASN A 80 6.09 -16.56 -2.52
C ASN A 80 5.36 -17.90 -2.45
N ALA A 81 4.77 -18.24 -1.30
CA ALA A 81 4.00 -19.47 -1.16
C ALA A 81 2.77 -19.49 -2.08
N ALA A 82 2.10 -18.34 -2.26
CA ALA A 82 0.92 -18.24 -3.10
C ALA A 82 1.25 -18.15 -4.60
N ALA A 83 2.34 -17.47 -4.98
CA ALA A 83 2.77 -17.34 -6.37
C ALA A 83 3.42 -18.61 -6.93
N GLY A 84 4.04 -19.42 -6.06
CA GLY A 84 4.79 -20.62 -6.44
C GLY A 84 6.27 -20.35 -6.72
N PRO A 85 7.06 -21.41 -6.97
CA PRO A 85 8.52 -21.33 -7.05
C PRO A 85 9.04 -20.48 -8.23
N ASP A 86 8.21 -20.28 -9.26
CA ASP A 86 8.57 -19.43 -10.39
C ASP A 86 8.81 -17.97 -10.01
N LEU A 87 8.12 -17.46 -8.97
CA LEU A 87 8.33 -16.09 -8.51
C LEU A 87 9.78 -15.86 -8.10
N VAL A 88 10.33 -16.74 -7.25
CA VAL A 88 11.74 -16.67 -6.83
C VAL A 88 12.69 -16.87 -8.00
N ARG A 89 12.35 -17.74 -8.96
CA ARG A 89 13.17 -17.96 -10.16
C ARG A 89 13.32 -16.69 -11.00
N GLU A 90 12.29 -15.85 -11.09
CA GLU A 90 12.34 -14.56 -11.79
C GLU A 90 12.89 -13.44 -10.92
N SER A 91 12.58 -13.41 -9.62
CA SER A 91 12.99 -12.30 -8.75
C SER A 91 14.45 -12.37 -8.30
N ALA A 92 14.99 -13.56 -8.00
CA ALA A 92 16.35 -13.68 -7.44
C ALA A 92 17.46 -13.14 -8.38
N PRO A 93 17.41 -13.32 -9.72
CA PRO A 93 18.40 -12.74 -10.63
C PRO A 93 18.34 -11.20 -10.74
N LEU A 94 17.26 -10.57 -10.28
CA LEU A 94 17.12 -9.11 -10.27
C LEU A 94 17.78 -8.47 -9.03
N GLY A 95 18.18 -9.28 -8.05
CA GLY A 95 18.87 -8.84 -6.84
C GLY A 95 20.41 -8.86 -6.96
N PRO A 96 21.12 -8.21 -6.04
CA PRO A 96 20.57 -7.44 -4.93
C PRO A 96 20.00 -6.08 -5.39
N ILE A 97 18.96 -5.60 -4.70
CA ILE A 97 18.50 -4.21 -4.81
C ILE A 97 18.69 -3.48 -3.48
N GLU A 98 18.85 -2.16 -3.53
CA GLU A 98 19.08 -1.34 -2.35
C GLU A 98 17.77 -0.96 -1.65
N THR A 99 17.89 -0.54 -0.38
CA THR A 99 16.75 -0.01 0.38
C THR A 99 16.11 1.15 -0.37
N GLY A 100 14.78 1.15 -0.50
CA GLY A 100 14.04 2.19 -1.20
C GLY A 100 13.90 1.95 -2.71
N GLU A 101 14.59 0.96 -3.28
CA GLU A 101 14.44 0.55 -4.68
C GLU A 101 13.29 -0.44 -4.85
N ALA A 102 12.85 -0.61 -6.11
CA ALA A 102 11.82 -1.58 -6.47
C ALA A 102 12.12 -2.22 -7.83
N VAL A 103 11.66 -3.47 -8.01
CA VAL A 103 11.66 -4.23 -9.27
C VAL A 103 10.31 -4.92 -9.47
N ILE A 104 10.02 -5.37 -10.68
CA ILE A 104 8.74 -5.99 -11.03
C ILE A 104 8.92 -7.36 -11.68
N THR A 105 8.02 -8.27 -11.34
CA THR A 105 7.94 -9.65 -11.85
C THR A 105 6.49 -9.99 -12.18
N LYS A 106 6.25 -11.16 -12.77
CA LYS A 106 4.89 -11.70 -12.98
C LYS A 106 4.31 -12.20 -11.65
N GLY A 107 2.98 -12.24 -11.57
CA GLY A 107 2.26 -12.75 -10.39
C GLY A 107 2.18 -14.29 -10.30
N TYR A 108 2.46 -14.99 -11.40
CA TYR A 108 2.39 -16.46 -11.48
C TYR A 108 1.03 -17.01 -11.01
N ASN A 109 1.00 -17.80 -9.94
CA ASN A 109 -0.24 -18.39 -9.41
C ASN A 109 -1.09 -17.38 -8.62
N LEU A 110 -0.62 -16.15 -8.41
CA LEU A 110 -1.41 -15.10 -7.76
C LEU A 110 -2.56 -14.66 -8.69
N PRO A 111 -3.69 -14.21 -8.11
CA PRO A 111 -4.72 -13.52 -8.87
C PRO A 111 -4.27 -12.15 -9.40
N ALA A 112 -3.25 -11.55 -8.79
CA ALA A 112 -2.64 -10.32 -9.26
C ALA A 112 -1.72 -10.60 -10.46
N GLN A 113 -1.70 -9.71 -11.46
CA GLN A 113 -0.94 -9.95 -12.68
C GLN A 113 0.57 -9.84 -12.48
N HIS A 114 1.00 -8.95 -11.57
CA HIS A 114 2.40 -8.67 -11.27
C HIS A 114 2.66 -8.60 -9.76
N VAL A 115 3.92 -8.76 -9.39
CA VAL A 115 4.44 -8.42 -8.07
C VAL A 115 5.50 -7.35 -8.23
N ILE A 116 5.34 -6.23 -7.52
CA ILE A 116 6.40 -5.22 -7.38
C ILE A 116 7.11 -5.51 -6.07
N HIS A 117 8.40 -5.83 -6.13
CA HIS A 117 9.23 -6.13 -4.98
C HIS A 117 9.99 -4.87 -4.60
N THR A 118 9.88 -4.44 -3.34
CA THR A 118 10.64 -3.31 -2.82
C THR A 118 11.27 -3.66 -1.49
N VAL A 119 12.46 -3.09 -1.22
CA VAL A 119 13.19 -3.33 0.03
C VAL A 119 12.97 -2.16 0.97
N GLY A 120 12.14 -2.40 1.98
CA GLY A 120 11.90 -1.43 3.05
C GLY A 120 13.13 -1.26 3.97
N PRO A 121 13.26 -0.11 4.66
CA PRO A 121 14.32 0.10 5.62
C PRO A 121 14.16 -0.78 6.85
N ILE A 122 15.27 -1.28 7.38
CA ILE A 122 15.35 -1.79 8.75
C ILE A 122 15.48 -0.57 9.67
N TYR A 123 14.44 -0.31 10.46
CA TYR A 123 14.19 1.01 11.06
C TYR A 123 15.37 1.58 11.88
N ARG A 124 16.14 0.74 12.57
CA ARG A 124 17.25 1.16 13.43
C ARG A 124 18.63 1.07 12.77
N GLU A 125 18.69 0.64 11.52
CA GLU A 125 19.95 0.40 10.80
C GLU A 125 20.20 1.41 9.67
N VAL A 126 19.23 2.27 9.36
CA VAL A 126 19.35 3.29 8.33
C VAL A 126 19.33 4.70 8.92
N LYS A 127 19.95 5.65 8.21
CA LYS A 127 20.05 7.05 8.65
C LYS A 127 18.72 7.80 8.47
N ASN A 128 18.01 7.56 7.37
CA ASN A 128 16.82 8.30 6.96
C ASN A 128 15.63 7.36 6.70
N PRO A 129 15.14 6.62 7.73
CA PRO A 129 14.14 5.58 7.53
C PRO A 129 12.85 6.08 6.87
N ASP A 130 12.44 7.31 7.13
CA ASP A 130 11.21 7.88 6.56
C ASP A 130 11.34 8.10 5.05
N GLU A 131 12.47 8.61 4.56
CA GLU A 131 12.68 8.80 3.12
C GLU A 131 12.90 7.47 2.42
N ASP A 132 13.63 6.54 3.03
CA ASP A 132 13.83 5.20 2.49
C ASP A 132 12.49 4.47 2.32
N LEU A 133 11.61 4.58 3.32
CA LEU A 133 10.25 4.03 3.24
C LEU A 133 9.41 4.77 2.20
N ALA A 134 9.46 6.10 2.13
CA ALA A 134 8.78 6.88 1.10
C ALA A 134 9.22 6.45 -0.31
N SER A 135 10.52 6.22 -0.51
CA SER A 135 11.07 5.73 -1.77
C SER A 135 10.47 4.39 -2.18
N CYS A 136 10.26 3.46 -1.24
CA CYS A 136 9.61 2.19 -1.54
C CYS A 136 8.22 2.37 -2.18
N TYR A 137 7.38 3.24 -1.61
CA TYR A 137 6.06 3.53 -2.17
C TYR A 137 6.16 4.24 -3.51
N ARG A 138 7.00 5.29 -3.60
CA ARG A 138 7.15 6.11 -4.79
C ARG A 138 7.69 5.33 -5.99
N GLU A 139 8.77 4.56 -5.81
CA GLU A 139 9.36 3.75 -6.89
C GLU A 139 8.43 2.61 -7.32
N SER A 140 7.66 2.04 -6.37
CA SER A 140 6.62 1.05 -6.72
C SER A 140 5.50 1.65 -7.58
N LEU A 141 5.03 2.86 -7.24
CA LEU A 141 4.01 3.56 -8.02
C LEU A 141 4.53 3.94 -9.42
N LYS A 142 5.77 4.44 -9.51
CA LYS A 142 6.42 4.72 -10.80
C LYS A 142 6.55 3.48 -11.67
N LEU A 143 6.93 2.34 -11.11
CA LEU A 143 6.98 1.08 -11.86
C LEU A 143 5.61 0.65 -12.35
N ALA A 144 4.56 0.80 -11.55
CA ALA A 144 3.20 0.52 -11.98
C ALA A 144 2.81 1.38 -13.20
N VAL A 145 3.03 2.69 -13.14
CA VAL A 145 2.76 3.62 -14.25
C VAL A 145 3.59 3.24 -15.49
N LYS A 146 4.90 3.01 -15.33
CA LYS A 146 5.81 2.62 -16.42
C LYS A 146 5.37 1.34 -17.14
N HIS A 147 4.74 0.41 -16.42
CA HIS A 147 4.23 -0.85 -16.96
C HIS A 147 2.73 -0.79 -17.35
N ASN A 148 2.13 0.41 -17.40
CA ASN A 148 0.72 0.64 -17.73
C ASN A 148 -0.25 -0.11 -16.79
N LEU A 149 0.15 -0.33 -15.55
CA LEU A 149 -0.68 -0.92 -14.52
C LEU A 149 -1.52 0.19 -13.89
N ARG A 150 -2.80 -0.06 -13.66
CA ARG A 150 -3.73 0.96 -13.14
C ARG A 150 -4.17 0.69 -11.70
N THR A 151 -3.98 -0.53 -11.21
CA THR A 151 -4.44 -0.93 -9.87
C THR A 151 -3.31 -1.56 -9.06
N VAL A 152 -2.96 -0.93 -7.94
CA VAL A 152 -1.81 -1.32 -7.12
C VAL A 152 -2.26 -1.49 -5.66
N ALA A 153 -1.83 -2.56 -5.00
CA ALA A 153 -2.07 -2.77 -3.58
C ALA A 153 -0.77 -2.87 -2.78
N PHE A 154 -0.67 -2.13 -1.69
CA PHE A 154 0.46 -2.12 -0.78
C PHE A 154 0.16 -2.92 0.49
N SER A 155 1.10 -3.76 0.89
CA SER A 155 1.18 -4.25 2.26
C SER A 155 1.82 -3.19 3.18
N ALA A 156 1.75 -3.39 4.50
CA ALA A 156 2.42 -2.50 5.46
C ALA A 156 3.95 -2.71 5.45
N ILE A 157 4.65 -2.00 4.56
CA ILE A 157 6.11 -2.14 4.36
C ILE A 157 6.88 -1.79 5.64
N SER A 158 7.87 -2.59 5.98
CA SER A 158 8.77 -2.48 7.13
C SER A 158 8.17 -2.58 8.54
N THR A 159 6.84 -2.67 8.72
CA THR A 159 6.23 -2.72 10.06
C THR A 159 6.27 -4.10 10.73
N GLY A 160 6.74 -5.12 10.02
CA GLY A 160 6.94 -6.48 10.52
C GLY A 160 8.33 -6.68 11.14
N ILE A 161 9.11 -7.60 10.57
CA ILE A 161 10.45 -7.98 11.06
C ILE A 161 11.42 -6.79 11.06
N TYR A 162 11.26 -5.84 10.13
CA TYR A 162 12.11 -4.64 10.03
C TYR A 162 11.80 -3.55 11.07
N GLY A 163 10.76 -3.74 11.89
CA GLY A 163 10.56 -3.01 13.15
C GLY A 163 10.19 -1.53 13.02
N PHE A 164 9.72 -1.08 11.85
CA PHE A 164 9.25 0.29 11.68
C PHE A 164 7.97 0.54 12.50
N PRO A 165 7.91 1.60 13.34
CA PRO A 165 6.71 1.89 14.11
C PRO A 165 5.47 2.10 13.21
N SER A 166 4.42 1.30 13.40
CA SER A 166 3.24 1.27 12.51
C SER A 166 2.62 2.64 12.27
N GLN A 167 2.44 3.48 13.31
CA GLN A 167 1.86 4.81 13.16
C GLN A 167 2.70 5.73 12.26
N ARG A 168 4.02 5.72 12.46
CA ARG A 168 4.96 6.52 11.67
C ARG A 168 5.03 6.01 10.23
N ALA A 169 5.05 4.69 10.04
CA ALA A 169 5.04 4.07 8.71
C ALA A 169 3.76 4.41 7.94
N ALA A 170 2.59 4.36 8.60
CA ALA A 170 1.32 4.72 7.98
C ALA A 170 1.28 6.20 7.55
N TYR A 171 1.87 7.11 8.34
CA TYR A 171 2.02 8.51 7.96
C TYR A 171 2.89 8.68 6.71
N VAL A 172 4.05 8.03 6.66
CA VAL A 172 4.93 8.05 5.48
C VAL A 172 4.22 7.47 4.25
N ALA A 173 3.55 6.33 4.40
CA ALA A 173 2.82 5.66 3.33
C ALA A 173 1.69 6.54 2.78
N CYS A 174 0.82 7.05 3.65
CA CYS A 174 -0.32 7.86 3.25
C CYS A 174 0.12 9.19 2.63
N LYS A 175 1.11 9.87 3.21
CA LYS A 175 1.68 11.10 2.66
C LYS A 175 2.23 10.87 1.24
N THR A 176 3.07 9.84 1.09
CA THR A 176 3.74 9.56 -0.19
C THR A 176 2.74 9.21 -1.28
N VAL A 177 1.75 8.37 -0.97
CA VAL A 177 0.69 8.02 -1.94
C VAL A 177 -0.16 9.25 -2.25
N ARG A 178 -0.53 10.06 -1.26
CA ARG A 178 -1.30 11.29 -1.49
C ARG A 178 -0.58 12.23 -2.46
N GLU A 179 0.69 12.51 -2.18
CA GLU A 179 1.55 13.36 -3.04
C GLU A 179 1.67 12.77 -4.44
N PHE A 180 1.88 11.46 -4.59
CA PHE A 180 1.95 10.82 -5.90
C PHE A 180 0.64 10.94 -6.68
N MET A 181 -0.51 10.76 -6.02
CA MET A 181 -1.83 10.83 -6.66
C MET A 181 -2.18 12.24 -7.14
N GLU A 182 -1.53 13.30 -6.62
CA GLU A 182 -1.67 14.68 -7.10
C GLU A 182 -0.79 14.99 -8.33
N THR A 183 0.04 14.05 -8.79
CA THR A 183 0.90 14.22 -9.98
C THR A 183 0.23 13.74 -11.27
N GLU A 184 0.80 14.13 -12.42
CA GLU A 184 0.37 13.62 -13.74
C GLU A 184 0.52 12.10 -13.86
N ASP A 185 1.61 11.53 -13.33
CA ASP A 185 1.80 10.08 -13.27
C ASP A 185 0.71 9.42 -12.42
N GLY A 186 0.36 10.08 -11.31
CA GLY A 186 -0.76 9.73 -10.45
C GLY A 186 -2.04 9.50 -11.22
N ASN A 187 -2.37 10.35 -12.19
CA ASN A 187 -3.60 10.25 -13.01
C ASN A 187 -3.72 8.95 -13.82
N ASN A 188 -2.63 8.23 -14.06
CA ASN A 188 -2.66 6.94 -14.75
C ASN A 188 -3.13 5.77 -13.85
N LEU A 189 -3.19 5.96 -12.53
CA LEU A 189 -3.61 4.92 -11.60
C LEU A 189 -5.12 4.98 -11.29
N LEU A 190 -5.88 3.97 -11.72
CA LEU A 190 -7.28 3.85 -11.34
C LEU A 190 -7.47 3.71 -9.82
N ARG A 191 -6.63 2.90 -9.15
CA ARG A 191 -6.78 2.64 -7.71
C ARG A 191 -5.46 2.29 -7.02
N VAL A 192 -5.21 2.89 -5.86
CA VAL A 192 -4.17 2.48 -4.91
C VAL A 192 -4.86 1.94 -3.66
N VAL A 193 -4.46 0.75 -3.20
CA VAL A 193 -5.08 0.07 -2.06
C VAL A 193 -4.06 -0.10 -0.93
N PHE A 194 -4.42 0.31 0.28
CA PHE A 194 -3.70 -0.06 1.49
C PHE A 194 -4.29 -1.33 2.08
N VAL A 195 -3.46 -2.38 2.22
CA VAL A 195 -3.86 -3.69 2.74
C VAL A 195 -3.12 -3.94 4.05
N THR A 196 -3.83 -3.74 5.17
CA THR A 196 -3.31 -4.03 6.51
C THR A 196 -3.61 -5.46 6.92
N PHE A 197 -2.87 -5.97 7.91
CA PHE A 197 -3.08 -7.33 8.42
C PHE A 197 -3.13 -7.37 9.95
N MET A 198 -2.07 -6.85 10.60
CA MET A 198 -1.97 -6.83 12.06
C MET A 198 -2.83 -5.71 12.65
N PRO A 199 -3.44 -5.91 13.85
CA PRO A 199 -4.25 -4.88 14.51
C PRO A 199 -3.54 -3.53 14.67
N ARG A 200 -2.24 -3.52 14.98
CA ARG A 200 -1.44 -2.29 15.10
C ARG A 200 -1.36 -1.48 13.79
N ASP A 201 -1.36 -2.15 12.64
CA ASP A 201 -1.33 -1.47 11.34
C ASP A 201 -2.74 -0.96 11.00
N VAL A 202 -3.78 -1.72 11.35
CA VAL A 202 -5.18 -1.27 11.20
C VAL A 202 -5.43 0.02 11.97
N GLU A 203 -5.02 0.06 13.24
CA GLU A 203 -5.11 1.27 14.08
C GLU A 203 -4.32 2.43 13.48
N ALA A 204 -3.06 2.18 13.08
CA ALA A 204 -2.20 3.18 12.48
C ALA A 204 -2.79 3.80 11.20
N TYR A 205 -3.34 2.97 10.31
CA TYR A 205 -3.97 3.44 9.07
C TYR A 205 -5.31 4.14 9.32
N ASN A 206 -6.11 3.71 10.31
CA ASN A 206 -7.33 4.41 10.68
C ASN A 206 -7.05 5.84 11.18
N ASN A 207 -5.93 6.05 11.87
CA ASN A 207 -5.48 7.38 12.27
C ASN A 207 -4.86 8.19 11.11
N ALA A 208 -4.14 7.52 10.20
CA ALA A 208 -3.41 8.17 9.12
C ALA A 208 -4.32 8.61 7.96
N LEU A 209 -5.25 7.76 7.53
CA LEU A 209 -6.04 8.00 6.33
C LEU A 209 -6.82 9.32 6.39
N PRO A 210 -7.58 9.64 7.45
CA PRO A 210 -8.30 10.92 7.52
C PRO A 210 -7.39 12.15 7.56
N ARG A 211 -6.15 12.00 8.06
CA ARG A 211 -5.17 13.08 8.08
C ARG A 211 -4.66 13.43 6.67
N TYR A 212 -4.44 12.44 5.81
CA TYR A 212 -3.84 12.62 4.47
C TYR A 212 -4.87 12.60 3.32
N PHE A 213 -6.02 12.00 3.56
CA PHE A 213 -7.15 11.87 2.65
C PHE A 213 -8.44 12.31 3.36
N PRO A 214 -8.51 13.55 3.89
CA PRO A 214 -9.65 13.95 4.70
C PRO A 214 -10.96 13.81 3.93
N PRO A 215 -12.05 13.43 4.62
CA PRO A 215 -13.36 13.38 4.01
C PRO A 215 -13.72 14.76 3.47
N THR A 216 -14.32 14.80 2.29
CA THR A 216 -15.07 15.98 1.88
C THR A 216 -16.31 16.02 2.76
N GLY A 217 -16.55 17.13 3.47
CA GLY A 217 -17.79 17.31 4.20
C GLY A 217 -18.97 17.03 3.27
N SER A 218 -20.05 16.42 3.80
CA SER A 218 -21.30 16.38 3.06
C SER A 218 -21.62 17.82 2.66
N GLU A 219 -21.72 18.10 1.36
CA GLU A 219 -22.38 19.33 0.92
C GLU A 219 -23.74 19.33 1.60
N GLU A 220 -23.94 20.23 2.56
CA GLU A 220 -25.28 20.72 2.86
C GLU A 220 -25.75 21.40 1.57
N GLN A 221 -26.47 20.65 0.74
CA GLN A 221 -27.40 21.20 -0.24
C GLN A 221 -28.77 21.35 0.40
#